data_AF-A0A2T0KKW4-F1
#
_entry.id   AF-A0A2T0KKW4-F1
#
_cell.length_a   1.000
_cell.length_b   1.000
_cell.length_c   1.000
_cell.angle_alpha   90.00
_cell.angle_beta   90.00
_cell.angle_gamma   90.00
#
_symmetry.space_group_name_H-M   'P 1'
#
loop_
_entity.id
_entity.type
_entity.pdbx_description
1 polymer ?
#
loop_
_entity_poly.entity_id
_entity_poly.type
_entity_poly.pdbx_seq_one_letter_code
_entity_poly.pdbx_strand_id
1 'polypeptide(L)' 'MGSVSDSYDNALAETINGLYKADVIHRLGPWRNLQAVEIATLECADWFNNRRLFGPIGNIPPAEAEAAYDSKLAWSAIGA' A
#
# COMPACT_ATOMS: atom_id res chain seq x y z
N MET A 1 -12.06 -1.56 -23.89
CA MET A 1 -12.78 -2.36 -22.89
C MET A 1 -11.71 -2.89 -21.95
N GLY A 2 -11.59 -2.30 -20.75
CA GLY A 2 -10.55 -2.65 -19.77
C GLY A 2 -10.74 -4.07 -19.25
N SER A 3 -9.63 -4.72 -18.91
CA SER A 3 -9.64 -6.09 -18.42
C SER A 3 -10.22 -6.16 -16.99
N VAL A 4 -10.61 -7.35 -16.53
CA VAL A 4 -11.01 -7.55 -15.12
C VAL A 4 -9.89 -7.11 -14.16
N SER A 5 -8.61 -7.27 -14.57
CA SER A 5 -7.45 -6.80 -13.81
C SER A 5 -7.52 -5.29 -13.58
N ASP A 6 -7.76 -4.51 -14.64
CA ASP A 6 -7.80 -3.05 -14.57
C ASP A 6 -8.88 -2.55 -13.58
N SER A 7 -10.02 -3.25 -13.52
CA SER A 7 -11.10 -2.91 -12.60
C SER A 7 -10.77 -3.25 -11.14
N TYR A 8 -10.05 -4.34 -10.91
CA TYR A 8 -9.62 -4.76 -9.57
C TYR A 8 -8.53 -3.83 -9.03
N ASP A 9 -7.55 -3.50 -9.88
CA ASP A 9 -6.47 -2.55 -9.55
C ASP A 9 -7.04 -1.16 -9.25
N ASN A 10 -8.05 -0.70 -10.01
CA ASN A 10 -8.74 0.56 -9.76
C ASN A 10 -9.49 0.55 -8.41
N ALA A 11 -10.25 -0.50 -8.10
CA ALA A 11 -10.99 -0.60 -6.84
C ALA A 11 -10.04 -0.62 -5.62
N LEU A 12 -8.89 -1.28 -5.74
CA LEU A 12 -7.84 -1.25 -4.72
C LEU A 12 -7.27 0.16 -4.55
N ALA A 13 -6.89 0.82 -5.65
CA ALA A 13 -6.38 2.18 -5.63
C ALA A 13 -7.37 3.17 -5.00
N GLU A 14 -8.67 3.06 -5.34
CA GLU A 14 -9.74 3.85 -4.75
C GLU A 14 -9.86 3.63 -3.23
N THR A 15 -9.73 2.39 -2.78
CA THR A 15 -9.77 2.04 -1.35
C THR A 15 -8.59 2.68 -0.59
N ILE A 16 -7.38 2.60 -1.14
CA ILE A 16 -6.18 3.19 -0.52
C ILE A 16 -6.26 4.71 -0.50
N ASN A 17 -6.70 5.34 -1.60
CA ASN A 17 -6.90 6.78 -1.66
C ASN A 17 -7.99 7.24 -0.67
N GLY A 18 -9.06 6.46 -0.51
CA GLY A 18 -10.10 6.70 0.48
C GLY A 18 -9.56 6.69 1.91
N LEU A 19 -8.76 5.67 2.26
CA LEU A 19 -8.11 5.57 3.57
C LEU A 19 -7.18 6.76 3.83
N TYR A 20 -6.32 7.09 2.86
CA TYR A 20 -5.39 8.22 2.97
C TYR A 20 -6.12 9.54 3.21
N LYS A 21 -7.20 9.82 2.46
CA LYS A 21 -8.01 11.03 2.66
C LYS A 21 -8.68 11.05 4.03
N ALA A 22 -9.24 9.93 4.48
CA ALA A 22 -9.91 9.85 5.77
C ALA A 22 -8.95 10.09 6.94
N ASP A 23 -7.82 9.40 6.96
CA ASP A 23 -6.88 9.43 8.09
C ASP A 23 -5.90 10.61 8.02
N VAL A 24 -5.23 10.81 6.89
CA VAL A 24 -4.16 11.81 6.79
C VAL A 24 -4.75 13.19 6.54
N ILE A 25 -5.68 13.33 5.59
CA ILE A 25 -6.17 14.66 5.20
C ILE A 25 -7.23 15.17 6.18
N HIS A 26 -8.24 14.36 6.51
CA HIS A 26 -9.37 14.80 7.32
C HIS A 26 -9.14 14.67 8.83
N ARG A 27 -8.56 13.55 9.31
CA ARG A 27 -8.41 13.31 10.76
C ARG A 27 -7.19 14.02 11.36
N LEU A 28 -6.04 14.03 10.67
CA LEU A 28 -4.82 14.68 11.17
C LEU A 28 -4.70 16.16 10.77
N GLY A 29 -5.46 16.60 9.77
CA GLY A 29 -5.57 18.01 9.41
C GLY A 29 -6.38 18.84 10.44
N PRO A 30 -6.45 20.18 10.27
CA PRO A 30 -5.82 20.97 9.22
C PRO A 30 -4.30 21.12 9.40
N TRP A 31 -3.58 21.20 8.28
CA TRP A 31 -2.12 21.22 8.26
C TRP A 31 -1.55 22.64 8.23
N ARG A 32 -0.45 22.85 8.96
CA ARG A 32 0.20 24.16 9.09
C ARG A 32 1.01 24.55 7.86
N ASN A 33 1.61 23.57 7.18
CA ASN A 33 2.42 23.74 5.97
C ASN A 33 2.51 22.41 5.20
N LEU A 34 3.07 22.47 3.99
CA LEU A 34 3.25 21.29 3.13
C LEU A 34 4.16 20.24 3.76
N GLN A 35 5.23 20.64 4.44
CA GLN A 35 6.17 19.71 5.07
C GLN A 35 5.50 18.81 6.12
N ALA A 36 4.53 19.32 6.86
CA ALA A 36 3.75 18.52 7.80
C ALA A 36 2.91 17.44 7.09
N VAL A 37 2.34 17.76 5.92
CA VAL A 37 1.62 16.80 5.08
C VAL A 37 2.57 15.75 4.53
N GLU A 38 3.75 16.16 4.04
CA GLU A 38 4.76 15.25 3.49
C GLU A 38 5.22 14.23 4.54
N ILE A 39 5.50 14.68 5.77
CA ILE A 39 5.88 13.80 6.87
C ILE A 39 4.74 12.83 7.20
N ALA A 40 3.51 13.31 7.37
CA ALA A 40 2.37 12.45 7.68
C ALA A 40 2.08 11.44 6.55
N THR A 41 2.36 11.82 5.29
CA THR A 41 2.26 10.93 4.13
C THR A 41 3.30 9.81 4.21
N LEU A 42 4.55 10.15 4.54
CA LEU A 42 5.61 9.16 4.73
C LEU A 42 5.30 8.21 5.89
N GLU A 43 4.77 8.72 7.00
CA GLU A 43 4.35 7.90 8.14
C GLU A 43 3.18 6.97 7.77
N CYS A 44 2.21 7.46 6.99
CA CYS A 44 1.12 6.64 6.48
C CYS A 44 1.64 5.52 5.56
N ALA A 45 2.59 5.83 4.69
CA ALA A 45 3.21 4.84 3.80
C ALA A 45 4.03 3.80 4.58
N ASP A 46 4.83 4.23 5.56
CA ASP A 46 5.58 3.32 6.44
C ASP A 46 4.63 2.36 7.17
N TRP A 47 3.59 2.91 7.81
CA TRP A 47 2.62 2.09 8.50
C TRP A 47 1.94 1.09 7.55
N PHE A 48 1.51 1.54 6.38
CA PHE A 48 0.83 0.68 5.42
C PHE A 48 1.75 -0.46 4.91
N ASN A 49 2.99 -0.14 4.53
CA ASN A 49 3.89 -1.12 3.91
C ASN A 49 4.56 -2.04 4.93
N ASN A 50 4.97 -1.50 6.09
CA ASN A 50 5.85 -2.21 7.02
C ASN A 50 5.13 -2.71 8.29
N ARG A 51 3.91 -2.24 8.58
CA ARG A 51 3.23 -2.54 9.87
C ARG A 51 1.81 -3.06 9.72
N ARG A 52 1.09 -2.67 8.67
CA ARG A 52 -0.32 -3.04 8.48
C ARG A 52 -0.41 -4.51 8.10
N LEU A 53 -1.08 -5.30 8.94
CA LEU A 53 -1.41 -6.68 8.60
C LEU A 53 -2.57 -6.70 7.61
N PHE A 54 -2.42 -7.46 6.52
CA PHE A 54 -3.44 -7.54 5.48
C PHE A 54 -3.88 -9.00 5.25
N GLY A 55 -5.12 -9.31 5.64
CA GLY A 55 -5.69 -10.66 5.58
C GLY A 55 -5.57 -11.36 4.21
N PRO A 56 -5.87 -10.68 3.08
CA PRO A 56 -5.77 -11.29 1.75
C PRO A 56 -4.38 -11.79 1.35
N ILE A 57 -3.31 -11.28 1.97
CA ILE A 57 -1.92 -11.71 1.72
C ILE A 57 -1.38 -12.59 2.86
N GLY A 58 -2.24 -13.16 3.70
CA GLY A 58 -1.84 -14.06 4.79
C GLY A 58 -1.57 -13.36 6.12
N ASN A 59 -2.11 -12.16 6.32
CA ASN A 59 -2.00 -11.40 7.58
C ASN A 59 -0.56 -11.02 7.94
N ILE A 60 0.24 -10.69 6.93
CA ILE A 60 1.59 -10.13 7.03
C ILE A 60 1.62 -8.71 6.45
N PRO A 61 2.66 -7.91 6.74
CA PRO A 61 2.89 -6.62 6.07
C PRO A 61 3.03 -6.77 4.56
N PRO A 62 2.54 -5.81 3.75
CA PRO A 62 2.72 -5.81 2.29
C PRO A 62 4.18 -5.95 1.84
N ALA A 63 5.12 -5.28 2.51
CA ALA A 63 6.54 -5.37 2.17
C ALA A 63 7.09 -6.79 2.35
N GLU A 64 6.62 -7.55 3.36
CA GLU A 64 7.02 -8.94 3.54
C GLU A 64 6.42 -9.85 2.46
N ALA A 65 5.17 -9.61 2.07
CA ALA A 65 4.54 -10.36 0.99
C ALA A 65 5.24 -10.11 -0.36
N GLU A 66 5.61 -8.87 -0.66
CA GLU A 66 6.39 -8.50 -1.85
C GLU A 66 7.75 -9.19 -1.86
N ALA A 67 8.52 -9.10 -0.76
CA ALA A 67 9.82 -9.76 -0.64
C ALA A 67 9.72 -11.29 -0.82
N ALA A 68 8.67 -11.91 -0.28
CA ALA A 68 8.42 -13.35 -0.45
C ALA A 68 8.05 -13.71 -1.90
N TYR A 69 7.27 -12.86 -2.58
CA TYR A 69 6.93 -13.04 -3.99
C TYR A 69 8.17 -12.91 -4.88
N ASP A 70 8.99 -11.88 -4.68
CA ASP A 70 10.20 -11.64 -5.45
C ASP A 70 11.23 -12.76 -5.25
N SER A 71 11.37 -13.26 -4.03
CA SER A 71 12.24 -14.42 -3.73
C SER A 71 11.78 -15.67 -4.50
N LYS A 72 10.47 -15.93 -4.54
CA LYS A 72 9.90 -17.06 -5.31
C LYS A 72 10.13 -16.87 -6.80
N LEU A 73 9.92 -15.67 -7.33
CA LEU A 73 10.13 -15.35 -8.74
C LEU A 73 11.59 -15.52 -9.14
N ALA A 74 12.53 -15.02 -8.31
CA ALA A 74 13.95 -15.18 -8.51
C ALA A 74 14.38 -16.66 -8.49
N TRP A 75 13.85 -17.45 -7.55
CA TRP A 75 14.11 -18.88 -7.47
C TRP A 75 13.62 -19.63 -8.73
N SER A 76 12.40 -19.33 -9.19
CA SER A 76 11.86 -19.90 -10.43
C SER A 76 12.66 -19.52 -11.68
N ALA A 77 13.25 -18.32 -11.70
CA ALA A 77 14.09 -17.85 -12.81
C ALA A 77 15.49 -18.51 -12.82
N ILE A 78 16.03 -18.92 -11.67
CA ILE A 78 17.32 -19.61 -11.57
C ILE A 78 17.20 -21.11 -11.93
N GLY A 79 16.01 -21.70 -11.76
CA GLY A 79 15.73 -23.10 -12.08
C GLY A 79 15.28 -23.39 -13.52
N ALA A 80 15.20 -22.37 -14.38
CA ALA A 80 14.82 -22.46 -15.80
C ALA A 80 16.04 -22.25 -16.71
#